data_AF-A0A4R4XQN3-F1
#
_entry.id   AF-A0A4R4XQN3-F1
#
_cell.length_a   1.000
_cell.length_b   1.000
_cell.length_c   1.000
_cell.angle_alpha   90.00
_cell.angle_beta   90.00
_cell.angle_gamma   90.00
#
_symmetry.space_group_name_H-M   'P 1'
#
loop_
_entity.id
_entity.type
_entity.pdbx_description
1 polymer ?
#
loop_
_entity_poly.entity_id
_entity_poly.type
_entity_poly.pdbx_seq_one_letter_code
_entity_poly.pdbx_strand_id
1 'polypeptide(L)'
;MGGVPGRAGRAGGGAEGEWSCCAWLRLKWCPEIRSRTVVDAFYSARVRDLAVDAAVTGGNGRYEAELVPDWSAWGPVGGYVAAILARAALAHGSLPRVASLSCHFLSVGRFAPVDVEVTTLRRSKRAESVRCSMRQDGTAVADALIWLASDHLDGLRHDAAAMPDVPAPEELRSFAELIPDPDPPMPPMWNSIEGKPLVWHDDVGSRPLGEPYYGAWYRFPGHTTDDMARQLVILDTIAWSAVWHAHPPDSGFIAPNLDLNVQFHRPAPESEWLFGEGTAEVAENGLIGFRNRIWSDERELLASASGQLICRPDRTTPR
;
A
#
# COMPACT_ATOMS: atom_id res chain seq x y z
N MET A 1 -16.95 32.43 -46.36
CA MET A 1 -15.63 32.32 -45.69
C MET A 1 -15.64 33.26 -44.49
N GLY A 2 -15.96 32.74 -43.32
CA GLY A 2 -16.00 33.50 -42.06
C GLY A 2 -14.76 33.20 -41.21
N GLY A 3 -14.44 34.13 -40.30
CA GLY A 3 -13.39 33.93 -39.29
C GLY A 3 -13.14 35.20 -38.47
N VAL A 4 -13.86 35.31 -37.35
CA VAL A 4 -13.82 36.39 -36.33
C VAL A 4 -12.66 36.13 -35.32
N PRO A 5 -12.13 37.15 -34.61
CA PRO A 5 -10.93 37.06 -33.79
C PRO A 5 -11.13 36.34 -32.44
N GLY A 6 -10.00 35.85 -31.91
CA GLY A 6 -9.91 35.03 -30.70
C GLY A 6 -10.46 35.67 -29.43
N ARG A 7 -11.14 34.83 -28.63
CA ARG A 7 -11.50 35.07 -27.24
C ARG A 7 -10.79 34.07 -26.32
N ALA A 8 -10.52 34.57 -25.13
CA ALA A 8 -9.88 33.97 -23.97
C ALA A 8 -10.20 32.50 -23.67
N GLY A 9 -9.16 31.76 -23.25
CA GLY A 9 -9.27 30.57 -22.42
C GLY A 9 -8.60 30.82 -21.07
N ARG A 10 -9.40 30.85 -19.99
CA ARG A 10 -8.95 30.61 -18.62
C ARG A 10 -9.06 29.12 -18.32
N ALA A 11 -8.27 28.69 -17.33
CA ALA A 11 -8.30 27.43 -16.59
C ALA A 11 -7.58 26.23 -17.26
N GLY A 12 -6.35 25.98 -16.80
CA GLY A 12 -5.66 24.69 -16.91
C GLY A 12 -5.30 24.23 -15.50
N GLY A 13 -5.86 23.09 -15.11
CA GLY A 13 -5.80 22.52 -13.76
C GLY A 13 -4.39 22.15 -13.31
N GLY A 14 -4.20 22.19 -11.98
CA GLY A 14 -2.95 21.82 -11.32
C GLY A 14 -2.70 20.33 -11.48
N ALA A 15 -1.46 19.99 -11.84
CA ALA A 15 -0.92 18.64 -11.81
C ALA A 15 -0.30 18.39 -10.43
N GLU A 16 -0.77 17.34 -9.77
CA GLU A 16 -0.38 16.87 -8.43
C GLU A 16 0.73 15.80 -8.57
N GLY A 17 1.78 15.86 -7.73
CA GLY A 17 2.97 15.00 -7.79
C GLY A 17 3.11 14.05 -6.57
N GLU A 18 3.67 12.87 -6.81
CA GLU A 18 3.42 11.57 -6.16
C GLU A 18 4.68 11.03 -5.39
N TRP A 19 4.57 10.36 -4.22
CA TRP A 19 5.74 9.99 -3.37
C TRP A 19 5.74 8.54 -2.81
N SER A 20 6.92 7.91 -2.68
CA SER A 20 7.20 6.64 -1.96
C SER A 20 8.51 6.77 -1.18
N CYS A 21 8.72 6.04 -0.07
CA CYS A 21 9.89 6.17 0.81
C CYS A 21 11.25 6.02 0.09
N CYS A 22 11.36 5.11 -0.88
CA CYS A 22 12.57 4.99 -1.72
C CYS A 22 12.62 6.00 -2.88
N ALA A 23 11.48 6.51 -3.33
CA ALA A 23 11.38 7.58 -4.33
C ALA A 23 11.69 8.96 -3.72
N TRP A 24 11.46 9.13 -2.43
CA TRP A 24 11.73 10.32 -1.64
C TRP A 24 13.22 10.69 -1.63
N LEU A 25 14.10 9.68 -1.64
CA LEU A 25 15.56 9.86 -1.71
C LEU A 25 16.04 10.53 -3.03
N ARG A 26 15.19 10.64 -4.07
CA ARG A 26 15.51 11.43 -5.30
C ARG A 26 15.58 12.95 -5.06
N LEU A 27 15.00 13.47 -3.98
CA LEU A 27 14.75 14.91 -3.85
C LEU A 27 15.96 15.76 -3.50
N LYS A 28 17.13 15.15 -3.24
CA LYS A 28 18.37 15.91 -3.09
C LYS A 28 18.80 16.68 -4.36
N TRP A 29 18.15 16.50 -5.52
CA TRP A 29 18.66 17.01 -6.81
C TRP A 29 17.64 17.67 -7.76
N CYS A 30 16.49 18.16 -7.30
CA CYS A 30 15.57 18.95 -8.15
C CYS A 30 15.31 20.36 -7.59
N PRO A 31 15.88 21.45 -8.16
CA PRO A 31 15.86 22.79 -7.55
C PRO A 31 14.51 23.53 -7.55
N GLU A 32 13.46 23.02 -8.19
CA GLU A 32 12.31 23.86 -8.61
C GLU A 32 10.95 23.54 -7.96
N ILE A 33 10.86 22.64 -6.98
CA ILE A 33 9.58 22.39 -6.28
C ILE A 33 9.50 23.27 -5.02
N ARG A 34 9.44 24.60 -5.21
CA ARG A 34 9.40 25.59 -4.11
C ARG A 34 8.09 26.36 -3.96
N SER A 35 6.99 25.88 -4.53
CA SER A 35 5.69 26.52 -4.26
C SER A 35 4.50 25.55 -4.37
N ARG A 36 3.82 25.26 -3.24
CA ARG A 36 2.38 25.55 -3.05
C ARG A 36 1.81 25.06 -1.72
N THR A 37 0.90 25.90 -1.23
CA THR A 37 0.34 26.06 0.12
C THR A 37 -0.73 25.03 0.53
N VAL A 38 -0.50 23.74 0.29
CA VAL A 38 -1.37 22.65 0.84
C VAL A 38 -0.60 21.76 1.83
N VAL A 39 0.72 21.89 1.86
CA VAL A 39 1.60 21.13 2.75
C VAL A 39 1.57 21.66 4.19
N ASP A 40 1.12 22.90 4.43
CA ASP A 40 1.21 23.54 5.75
C ASP A 40 -0.01 23.31 6.67
N ALA A 41 -1.12 22.74 6.19
CA ALA A 41 -2.39 22.75 6.93
C ALA A 41 -2.78 21.42 7.62
N PHE A 42 -2.10 20.30 7.36
CA PHE A 42 -2.54 18.98 7.85
C PHE A 42 -1.45 18.12 8.50
N TYR A 43 -0.28 18.68 8.85
CA TYR A 43 0.73 17.93 9.61
C TYR A 43 0.42 17.95 11.11
N SER A 44 -0.45 17.03 11.52
CA SER A 44 -0.38 16.49 12.87
C SER A 44 0.57 15.29 12.80
N ALA A 45 1.77 15.40 13.35
CA ALA A 45 2.72 14.30 13.53
C ALA A 45 2.21 13.26 14.56
N ARG A 46 1.00 12.76 14.35
CA ARG A 46 0.31 11.87 15.28
C ARG A 46 0.27 10.49 14.67
N VAL A 47 0.79 9.54 15.42
CA VAL A 47 0.62 8.11 15.16
C VAL A 47 -0.87 7.80 15.07
N ARG A 48 -1.28 7.22 13.94
CA ARG A 48 -2.66 6.83 13.65
C ARG A 48 -2.90 5.35 13.93
N ASP A 49 -4.14 5.03 14.26
CA ASP A 49 -4.61 3.65 14.39
C ASP A 49 -5.28 3.22 13.09
N LEU A 50 -4.59 2.35 12.34
CA LEU A 50 -5.06 1.84 11.05
C LEU A 50 -6.41 1.11 11.17
N ALA A 51 -6.68 0.42 12.28
CA ALA A 51 -7.95 -0.30 12.45
C ALA A 51 -9.13 0.66 12.59
N VAL A 52 -8.90 1.81 13.24
CA VAL A 52 -9.89 2.88 13.37
C VAL A 52 -10.11 3.58 12.04
N ASP A 53 -9.03 3.95 11.34
CA ASP A 53 -9.15 4.72 10.10
C ASP A 53 -9.70 3.85 8.94
N ALA A 54 -9.42 2.55 8.92
CA ALA A 54 -9.97 1.62 7.94
C ALA A 54 -11.37 1.08 8.32
N ALA A 55 -11.97 1.56 9.42
CA ALA A 55 -13.29 1.13 9.85
C ALA A 55 -14.37 1.55 8.86
N VAL A 56 -15.44 0.77 8.81
CA VAL A 56 -16.61 1.02 7.96
C VAL A 56 -17.87 1.16 8.81
N THR A 57 -18.78 2.02 8.36
CA THR A 57 -20.12 2.15 8.95
C THR A 57 -21.19 1.81 7.92
N GLY A 58 -22.32 1.26 8.35
CA GLY A 58 -23.42 0.89 7.46
C GLY A 58 -23.89 -0.55 7.65
N GLY A 59 -24.55 -1.10 6.63
CA GLY A 59 -25.11 -2.44 6.67
C GLY A 59 -25.93 -2.79 5.42
N ASN A 60 -26.40 -4.03 5.36
CA ASN A 60 -27.21 -4.55 4.25
C ASN A 60 -26.54 -4.36 2.86
N GLY A 61 -25.22 -4.61 2.79
CA GLY A 61 -24.45 -4.50 1.55
C GLY A 61 -24.10 -3.07 1.13
N ARG A 62 -24.37 -2.04 1.95
CA ARG A 62 -23.90 -0.67 1.72
C ARG A 62 -23.17 -0.14 2.95
N TYR A 63 -21.94 0.28 2.73
CA TYR A 63 -21.03 0.76 3.76
C TYR A 63 -20.39 2.06 3.32
N GLU A 64 -19.94 2.84 4.29
CA GLU A 64 -19.23 4.10 4.12
C GLU A 64 -17.92 4.04 4.91
N ALA A 65 -16.89 4.72 4.41
CA ALA A 65 -15.63 4.96 5.11
C ALA A 65 -15.03 6.31 4.66
N GLU A 66 -13.91 6.72 5.25
CA GLU A 66 -13.20 7.93 4.87
C GLU A 66 -11.76 7.61 4.46
N LEU A 67 -11.33 8.09 3.29
CA LEU A 67 -9.92 8.04 2.92
C LEU A 67 -9.21 9.24 3.56
N VAL A 68 -8.40 9.00 4.59
CA VAL A 68 -7.69 10.07 5.29
C VAL A 68 -6.27 10.27 4.73
N PRO A 69 -5.75 11.51 4.72
CA PRO A 69 -4.46 11.84 4.12
C PRO A 69 -3.26 11.23 4.85
N ASP A 70 -3.44 10.80 6.11
CA ASP A 70 -2.39 10.14 6.90
C ASP A 70 -1.93 8.81 6.28
N TRP A 71 -2.77 8.15 5.48
CA TRP A 71 -2.41 6.90 4.77
C TRP A 71 -2.03 7.18 3.31
N SER A 72 -1.34 8.30 3.07
CA SER A 72 -0.91 8.72 1.74
C SER A 72 0.54 8.41 1.42
N ALA A 73 0.74 8.04 0.16
CA ALA A 73 2.03 7.96 -0.52
C ALA A 73 2.04 8.92 -1.73
N TRP A 74 1.34 8.54 -2.80
CA TRP A 74 0.99 9.38 -3.96
C TRP A 74 -0.50 9.79 -3.97
N GLY A 75 -1.30 8.91 -3.40
CA GLY A 75 -2.69 9.05 -3.04
C GLY A 75 -2.92 8.09 -1.87
N PRO A 76 -4.17 7.69 -1.60
CA PRO A 76 -4.46 6.63 -0.64
C PRO A 76 -3.65 5.37 -1.00
N VAL A 77 -2.89 4.83 -0.06
CA VAL A 77 -2.15 3.58 -0.25
C VAL A 77 -3.14 2.47 -0.63
N GLY A 78 -2.82 1.67 -1.65
CA GLY A 78 -3.70 0.61 -2.14
C GLY A 78 -4.02 -0.43 -1.08
N GLY A 79 -3.05 -0.77 -0.23
CA GLY A 79 -3.24 -1.63 0.92
C GLY A 79 -4.23 -1.08 1.97
N TYR A 80 -4.30 0.24 2.15
CA TYR A 80 -5.29 0.89 3.01
C TYR A 80 -6.69 0.82 2.39
N VAL A 81 -6.81 1.07 1.08
CA VAL A 81 -8.06 0.88 0.32
C VAL A 81 -8.53 -0.58 0.39
N ALA A 82 -7.62 -1.55 0.22
CA ALA A 82 -7.91 -2.96 0.33
C ALA A 82 -8.35 -3.36 1.75
N ALA A 83 -7.76 -2.75 2.79
CA ALA A 83 -8.16 -2.97 4.18
C ALA A 83 -9.61 -2.53 4.42
N ILE A 84 -10.02 -1.36 3.91
CA ILE A 84 -11.42 -0.89 3.98
C ILE A 84 -12.36 -1.87 3.28
N LEU A 85 -12.02 -2.33 2.07
CA LEU A 85 -12.81 -3.32 1.33
C LEU A 85 -12.95 -4.64 2.12
N ALA A 86 -11.87 -5.11 2.73
CA ALA A 86 -11.88 -6.31 3.55
C ALA A 86 -12.70 -6.13 4.84
N ARG A 87 -12.67 -4.95 5.46
CA ARG A 87 -13.54 -4.60 6.59
C ARG A 87 -15.01 -4.58 6.20
N ALA A 88 -15.35 -4.02 5.04
CA ALA A 88 -16.72 -4.08 4.50
C ALA A 88 -17.16 -5.52 4.23
N ALA A 89 -16.26 -6.37 3.69
CA ALA A 89 -16.54 -7.80 3.52
C ALA A 89 -16.82 -8.49 4.85
N LEU A 90 -16.00 -8.27 5.88
CA LEU A 90 -16.20 -8.84 7.22
C LEU A 90 -17.49 -8.34 7.89
N ALA A 91 -17.82 -7.05 7.74
CA ALA A 91 -19.03 -6.47 8.28
C ALA A 91 -20.32 -6.95 7.57
N HIS A 92 -20.21 -7.40 6.32
CA HIS A 92 -21.32 -7.93 5.51
C HIS A 92 -21.48 -9.45 5.62
N GLY A 93 -20.34 -10.13 5.66
CA GLY A 93 -20.24 -11.57 5.65
C GLY A 93 -20.68 -12.19 6.97
N SER A 94 -20.97 -13.48 6.90
CA SER A 94 -21.33 -14.28 8.08
C SER A 94 -20.15 -15.05 8.68
N LEU A 95 -18.97 -14.96 8.05
CA LEU A 95 -17.78 -15.72 8.41
C LEU A 95 -16.65 -14.78 8.86
N PRO A 96 -15.91 -15.14 9.91
CA PRO A 96 -15.07 -14.20 10.66
C PRO A 96 -13.69 -13.92 10.04
N ARG A 97 -13.22 -14.77 9.13
CA ARG A 97 -11.84 -14.71 8.63
C ARG A 97 -11.78 -14.39 7.15
N VAL A 98 -10.96 -13.44 6.75
CA VAL A 98 -10.57 -13.27 5.34
C VAL A 98 -9.55 -14.34 4.97
N ALA A 99 -9.88 -15.22 4.03
CA ALA A 99 -8.98 -16.25 3.53
C ALA A 99 -8.13 -15.75 2.36
N SER A 100 -8.73 -14.97 1.46
CA SER A 100 -8.02 -14.37 0.33
C SER A 100 -8.73 -13.12 -0.18
N LEU A 101 -7.97 -12.23 -0.80
CA LEU A 101 -8.43 -11.01 -1.42
C LEU A 101 -7.78 -10.85 -2.80
N SER A 102 -8.56 -10.45 -3.79
CA SER A 102 -8.07 -10.01 -5.11
C SER A 102 -8.66 -8.63 -5.37
N CYS A 103 -7.84 -7.59 -5.31
CA CYS A 103 -8.26 -6.19 -5.43
C CYS A 103 -7.66 -5.57 -6.69
N HIS A 104 -8.49 -4.91 -7.48
CA HIS A 104 -8.10 -4.11 -8.64
C HIS A 104 -8.21 -2.63 -8.28
N PHE A 105 -7.15 -1.87 -8.55
CA PHE A 105 -7.15 -0.42 -8.38
C PHE A 105 -7.54 0.24 -9.70
N LEU A 106 -8.71 0.90 -9.71
CA LEU A 106 -9.36 1.38 -10.93
C LEU A 106 -9.11 2.88 -11.16
N SER A 107 -8.99 3.66 -10.08
CA SER A 107 -8.59 5.06 -10.11
C SER A 107 -7.98 5.49 -8.77
N VAL A 108 -7.27 6.62 -8.76
CA VAL A 108 -6.75 7.20 -7.52
C VAL A 108 -7.88 7.90 -6.77
N GLY A 109 -8.19 7.43 -5.56
CA GLY A 109 -9.19 8.05 -4.69
C GLY A 109 -8.75 9.41 -4.16
N ARG A 110 -9.70 10.30 -3.90
CA ARG A 110 -9.50 11.54 -3.15
C ARG A 110 -9.56 11.26 -1.65
N PHE A 111 -8.86 12.05 -0.84
CA PHE A 111 -8.99 12.02 0.62
C PHE A 111 -10.33 12.64 1.04
N ALA A 112 -11.36 11.81 1.05
CA ALA A 112 -12.75 12.16 1.24
C ALA A 112 -13.56 10.87 1.56
N PRO A 113 -14.84 11.00 1.93
CA PRO A 113 -15.72 9.84 2.07
C PRO A 113 -15.76 8.95 0.83
N VAL A 114 -15.98 7.66 1.05
CA VAL A 114 -16.14 6.62 0.02
C VAL A 114 -17.37 5.77 0.33
N ASP A 115 -18.07 5.37 -0.73
CA ASP A 115 -19.13 4.37 -0.67
C ASP A 115 -18.56 3.00 -1.01
N VAL A 116 -18.94 1.97 -0.27
CA VAL A 116 -18.59 0.57 -0.54
C VAL A 116 -19.86 -0.27 -0.65
N GLU A 117 -20.11 -0.80 -1.84
CA GLU A 117 -21.18 -1.77 -2.08
C GLU A 117 -20.64 -3.19 -1.98
N VAL A 118 -21.30 -4.04 -1.19
CA VAL A 118 -20.91 -5.43 -0.98
C VAL A 118 -22.02 -6.37 -1.44
N THR A 119 -21.67 -7.30 -2.32
CA THR A 119 -22.58 -8.32 -2.85
C THR A 119 -22.06 -9.71 -2.52
N THR A 120 -22.88 -10.53 -1.86
CA THR A 120 -22.58 -11.97 -1.69
C THR A 120 -22.75 -12.68 -3.02
N LEU A 121 -21.68 -13.27 -3.55
CA LEU A 121 -21.70 -14.08 -4.77
C LEU A 121 -22.01 -15.54 -4.46
N ARG A 122 -21.53 -16.02 -3.31
CA ARG A 122 -21.73 -17.38 -2.84
C ARG A 122 -21.64 -17.44 -1.33
N ARG A 123 -22.55 -18.18 -0.68
CA ARG A 123 -22.50 -18.48 0.75
C ARG A 123 -22.61 -19.98 1.03
N SER A 124 -21.82 -20.45 1.98
CA SER A 124 -21.89 -21.79 2.56
C SER A 124 -21.49 -21.73 4.03
N LYS A 125 -21.61 -22.84 4.77
CA LYS A 125 -21.17 -22.92 6.16
C LYS A 125 -19.66 -22.72 6.36
N ARG A 126 -18.84 -23.00 5.32
CA ARG A 126 -17.37 -23.03 5.44
C ARG A 126 -16.69 -21.85 4.76
N ALA A 127 -17.30 -21.34 3.70
CA ALA A 127 -16.75 -20.27 2.89
C ALA A 127 -17.85 -19.39 2.28
N GLU A 128 -17.57 -18.10 2.17
CA GLU A 128 -18.42 -17.08 1.58
C GLU A 128 -17.57 -16.23 0.62
N SER A 129 -18.03 -16.08 -0.61
CA SER A 129 -17.41 -15.19 -1.60
C SER A 129 -18.25 -13.93 -1.71
N VAL A 130 -17.60 -12.77 -1.57
CA VAL A 130 -18.21 -11.45 -1.72
C VAL A 130 -17.45 -10.63 -2.76
N ARG A 131 -18.17 -9.75 -3.44
CA ARG A 131 -17.60 -8.65 -4.22
C ARG A 131 -17.80 -7.36 -3.43
N CYS A 132 -16.75 -6.57 -3.29
CA CYS A 132 -16.77 -5.24 -2.69
C CYS A 132 -16.38 -4.21 -3.75
N SER A 133 -17.17 -3.16 -3.93
CA SER A 133 -16.97 -2.12 -4.93
C SER A 133 -16.94 -0.74 -4.26
N MET A 134 -15.77 -0.10 -4.27
CA MET A 134 -15.57 1.24 -3.70
C MET A 134 -15.75 2.33 -4.76
N ARG A 135 -16.51 3.37 -4.43
CA ARG A 135 -16.78 4.52 -5.30
C ARG A 135 -16.67 5.85 -4.57
N GLN A 136 -16.35 6.90 -5.33
CA GLN A 136 -16.47 8.31 -4.93
C GLN A 136 -17.22 9.08 -6.00
N ASP A 137 -18.33 9.72 -5.62
CA ASP A 137 -19.16 10.50 -6.54
C ASP A 137 -19.49 9.71 -7.84
N GLY A 138 -19.80 8.41 -7.69
CA GLY A 138 -20.08 7.48 -8.78
C GLY A 138 -18.87 6.96 -9.55
N THR A 139 -17.67 7.49 -9.32
CA THR A 139 -16.41 7.03 -9.94
C THR A 139 -15.87 5.82 -9.20
N ALA A 140 -15.54 4.74 -9.91
CA ALA A 140 -14.98 3.53 -9.33
C ALA A 140 -13.52 3.75 -8.89
N VAL A 141 -13.23 3.47 -7.62
CA VAL A 141 -11.88 3.59 -7.02
C VAL A 141 -11.20 2.22 -7.02
N ALA A 142 -11.88 1.20 -6.49
CA ALA A 142 -11.36 -0.16 -6.43
C ALA A 142 -12.48 -1.19 -6.38
N ASP A 143 -12.22 -2.36 -6.94
CA ASP A 143 -13.09 -3.55 -6.85
C ASP A 143 -12.30 -4.71 -6.26
N ALA A 144 -12.88 -5.43 -5.30
CA ALA A 144 -12.29 -6.62 -4.73
C ALA A 144 -13.23 -7.84 -4.75
N LEU A 145 -12.65 -9.00 -5.03
CA LEU A 145 -13.25 -10.30 -4.74
C LEU A 145 -12.59 -10.88 -3.50
N ILE A 146 -13.40 -11.23 -2.51
CA ILE A 146 -12.92 -11.62 -1.19
C ILE A 146 -13.57 -12.95 -0.80
N TRP A 147 -12.74 -13.90 -0.36
CA TRP A 147 -13.21 -15.12 0.28
C TRP A 147 -13.12 -14.95 1.79
N LEU A 148 -14.25 -15.11 2.44
CA LEU A 148 -14.35 -15.30 3.88
C LEU A 148 -14.44 -16.80 4.18
N ALA A 149 -13.89 -17.21 5.31
CA ALA A 149 -13.88 -18.59 5.77
C ALA A 149 -14.31 -18.69 7.23
N SER A 150 -14.92 -19.83 7.57
CA SER A 150 -15.15 -20.20 8.96
C SER A 150 -13.82 -20.38 9.68
N ASP A 151 -13.80 -20.04 10.97
CA ASP A 151 -12.72 -20.47 11.85
C ASP A 151 -12.79 -21.98 12.09
N HIS A 152 -11.69 -22.52 12.63
CA HIS A 152 -11.56 -23.91 13.10
C HIS A 152 -11.96 -24.99 12.08
N LEU A 153 -11.68 -24.76 10.79
CA LEU A 153 -11.84 -25.79 9.76
C LEU A 153 -10.81 -26.92 9.95
N ASP A 154 -11.26 -28.17 9.96
CA ASP A 154 -10.39 -29.35 9.87
C ASP A 154 -9.72 -29.42 8.49
N GLY A 155 -8.48 -29.89 8.43
CA GLY A 155 -7.73 -30.00 7.18
C GLY A 155 -6.32 -30.56 7.33
N LEU A 156 -5.64 -30.70 6.20
CA LEU A 156 -4.23 -31.09 6.12
C LEU A 156 -3.36 -30.03 6.79
N ARG A 157 -2.25 -30.46 7.40
CA ARG A 157 -1.28 -29.59 8.07
C ARG A 157 0.12 -29.89 7.56
N HIS A 158 0.78 -28.86 7.05
CA HIS A 158 2.21 -28.81 6.80
C HIS A 158 2.62 -27.34 6.82
N ASP A 159 3.84 -27.06 7.25
CA ASP A 159 4.48 -25.76 7.05
C ASP A 159 5.83 -26.02 6.40
N ALA A 160 5.99 -25.54 5.17
CA ALA A 160 7.22 -25.61 4.40
C ALA A 160 7.79 -24.21 4.14
N ALA A 161 7.18 -23.18 4.72
CA ALA A 161 7.66 -21.83 4.60
C ALA A 161 8.92 -21.66 5.48
N ALA A 162 9.95 -21.05 4.91
CA ALA A 162 11.16 -20.69 5.63
C ALA A 162 11.40 -19.20 5.46
N MET A 163 11.39 -18.46 6.58
CA MET A 163 11.76 -17.05 6.58
C MET A 163 13.25 -16.93 6.23
N PRO A 164 13.67 -15.95 5.41
CA PRO A 164 15.09 -15.66 5.21
C PRO A 164 15.80 -15.40 6.53
N ASP A 165 17.09 -15.74 6.60
CA ASP A 165 17.89 -15.42 7.78
C ASP A 165 18.28 -13.95 7.75
N VAL A 166 17.63 -13.16 8.60
CA VAL A 166 17.79 -11.70 8.69
C VAL A 166 18.00 -11.28 10.14
N PRO A 167 18.71 -10.16 10.39
CA PRO A 167 18.85 -9.61 11.73
C PRO A 167 17.50 -9.33 12.39
N ALA A 168 17.46 -9.44 13.72
CA ALA A 168 16.30 -9.04 14.50
C ALA A 168 16.08 -7.52 14.39
N PRO A 169 14.85 -7.01 14.57
CA PRO A 169 14.58 -5.58 14.48
C PRO A 169 15.40 -4.72 15.46
N GLU A 170 15.80 -5.26 16.63
CA GLU A 170 16.64 -4.56 17.61
C GLU A 170 18.07 -4.30 17.10
N GLU A 171 18.53 -5.07 16.12
CA GLU A 171 19.87 -4.95 15.54
C GLU A 171 19.92 -3.95 14.38
N LEU A 172 18.76 -3.43 13.96
CA LEU A 172 18.61 -2.56 12.80
C LEU A 172 18.21 -1.15 13.22
N ARG A 173 18.67 -0.17 12.43
CA ARG A 173 18.24 1.22 12.55
C ARG A 173 16.92 1.42 11.82
N SER A 174 16.02 2.20 12.43
CA SER A 174 14.78 2.65 11.81
C SER A 174 15.02 3.72 10.77
N PHE A 175 14.06 3.94 9.87
CA PHE A 175 14.10 5.06 8.93
C PHE A 175 14.25 6.41 9.64
N ALA A 176 13.60 6.60 10.79
CA ALA A 176 13.73 7.83 11.58
C ALA A 176 15.15 8.02 12.15
N GLU A 177 15.85 6.94 12.49
CA GLU A 177 17.26 7.01 12.93
C GLU A 177 18.23 7.19 11.75
N LEU A 178 17.87 6.68 10.57
CA LEU A 178 18.66 6.79 9.34
C LEU A 178 18.51 8.17 8.70
N ILE A 179 17.33 8.78 8.81
CA ILE A 179 16.96 10.08 8.25
C ILE A 179 16.19 10.88 9.33
N PRO A 180 16.88 11.50 10.29
CA PRO A 180 16.20 12.20 11.40
C PRO A 180 15.42 13.44 10.93
N ASP A 181 15.94 14.16 9.93
CA ASP A 181 15.35 15.40 9.41
C ASP A 181 15.18 15.28 7.88
N PRO A 182 14.14 14.55 7.42
CA PRO A 182 13.88 14.38 6.00
C PRO A 182 13.49 15.74 5.38
N ASP A 183 14.27 16.20 4.38
CA ASP A 183 13.89 17.28 3.47
C ASP A 183 13.81 16.76 2.02
N PRO A 184 12.61 16.72 1.41
CA PRO A 184 11.30 17.14 1.95
C PRO A 184 10.75 16.17 3.00
N PRO A 185 9.57 16.36 3.60
CA PRO A 185 9.04 15.36 4.53
C PRO A 185 8.79 13.99 3.90
N MET A 186 8.87 12.93 4.70
CA MET A 186 8.43 11.58 4.27
C MET A 186 6.92 11.57 3.96
N PRO A 187 6.45 10.67 3.08
CA PRO A 187 5.01 10.52 2.85
C PRO A 187 4.25 10.22 4.15
N PRO A 188 3.06 10.82 4.37
CA PRO A 188 2.34 10.77 5.64
C PRO A 188 2.14 9.38 6.25
N MET A 189 1.98 8.32 5.43
CA MET A 189 1.83 6.94 5.93
C MET A 189 2.96 6.51 6.87
N TRP A 190 4.17 7.02 6.65
CA TRP A 190 5.35 6.66 7.44
C TRP A 190 5.37 7.34 8.81
N ASN A 191 4.48 8.29 9.09
CA ASN A 191 4.30 8.83 10.44
C ASN A 191 3.62 7.83 11.39
N SER A 192 2.93 6.82 10.83
CA SER A 192 2.20 5.79 11.60
C SER A 192 2.82 4.40 11.46
N ILE A 193 3.92 4.28 10.72
CA ILE A 193 4.64 3.04 10.46
C ILE A 193 6.11 3.25 10.78
N GLU A 194 6.60 2.51 11.76
CA GLU A 194 8.04 2.38 11.97
C GLU A 194 8.58 1.30 11.04
N GLY A 195 9.56 1.66 10.21
CA GLY A 195 10.24 0.72 9.31
C GLY A 195 11.73 0.64 9.61
N LYS A 196 12.29 -0.58 9.56
CA LYS A 196 13.71 -0.89 9.74
C LYS A 196 14.19 -1.70 8.52
N PRO A 197 14.85 -1.07 7.53
CA PRO A 197 15.28 -1.76 6.31
C PRO A 197 16.47 -2.68 6.59
N LEU A 198 16.57 -3.79 5.85
CA LEU A 198 17.75 -4.68 5.93
C LEU A 198 19.00 -4.03 5.34
N VAL A 199 18.83 -3.24 4.28
CA VAL A 199 19.91 -2.58 3.54
C VAL A 199 19.62 -1.10 3.48
N TRP A 200 20.64 -0.30 3.81
CA TRP A 200 20.60 1.15 3.70
C TRP A 200 21.86 1.67 3.00
N HIS A 201 21.68 2.68 2.15
CA HIS A 201 22.77 3.36 1.46
C HIS A 201 22.74 4.85 1.79
N ASP A 202 23.79 5.36 2.44
CA ASP A 202 23.89 6.79 2.79
C ASP A 202 24.01 7.68 1.54
N ASP A 203 24.74 7.19 0.52
CA ASP A 203 24.78 7.81 -0.80
C ASP A 203 23.94 7.01 -1.79
N VAL A 204 22.70 7.46 -1.97
CA VAL A 204 21.75 6.86 -2.89
C VAL A 204 22.15 7.02 -4.35
N GLY A 205 22.87 8.10 -4.70
CA GLY A 205 23.26 8.36 -6.08
C GLY A 205 24.33 7.40 -6.59
N SER A 206 25.17 6.88 -5.68
CA SER A 206 26.23 5.93 -5.99
C SER A 206 25.95 4.50 -5.53
N ARG A 207 24.74 4.22 -5.04
CA ARG A 207 24.41 2.86 -4.56
C ARG A 207 24.61 1.83 -5.68
N PRO A 208 25.11 0.63 -5.37
CA PRO A 208 25.17 -0.45 -6.33
C PRO A 208 23.75 -0.86 -6.76
N LEU A 209 23.64 -1.31 -8.01
CA LEU A 209 22.46 -2.04 -8.45
C LEU A 209 22.53 -3.46 -7.87
N GLY A 210 21.40 -3.94 -7.37
CA GLY A 210 21.28 -5.26 -6.75
C GLY A 210 20.21 -6.11 -7.41
N GLU A 211 19.96 -7.26 -6.79
CA GLU A 211 18.81 -8.10 -7.14
C GLU A 211 17.49 -7.32 -6.89
N PRO A 212 16.42 -7.60 -7.66
CA PRO A 212 15.11 -6.98 -7.46
C PRO A 212 14.42 -7.61 -6.23
N TYR A 213 15.01 -7.39 -5.05
CA TYR A 213 14.58 -7.91 -3.75
C TYR A 213 14.59 -6.78 -2.73
N TYR A 214 13.59 -6.76 -1.86
CA TYR A 214 13.54 -5.86 -0.73
C TYR A 214 13.01 -6.57 0.51
N GLY A 215 13.57 -6.23 1.67
CA GLY A 215 13.13 -6.72 2.97
C GLY A 215 13.27 -5.64 4.03
N ALA A 216 12.27 -5.53 4.90
CA ALA A 216 12.30 -4.64 6.06
C ALA A 216 11.37 -5.14 7.17
N TRP A 217 11.70 -4.80 8.41
CA TRP A 217 10.81 -4.96 9.54
C TRP A 217 9.90 -3.75 9.68
N TYR A 218 8.65 -3.98 10.04
CA TYR A 218 7.65 -2.95 10.22
C TYR A 218 6.87 -3.14 11.51
N ARG A 219 6.56 -2.03 12.18
CA ARG A 219 5.67 -1.94 13.33
C ARG A 219 4.71 -0.78 13.13
N PHE A 220 3.50 -0.90 13.67
CA PHE A 220 2.48 0.16 13.66
C PHE A 220 2.24 0.62 15.10
N PRO A 221 2.91 1.66 15.63
CA PRO A 221 2.83 1.99 17.06
C PRO A 221 1.43 2.30 17.58
N GLY A 222 0.50 2.69 16.69
CA GLY A 222 -0.91 2.95 17.02
C GLY A 222 -1.84 1.75 16.89
N HIS A 223 -1.36 0.55 16.56
CA HIS A 223 -2.20 -0.63 16.37
C HIS A 223 -2.89 -1.07 17.66
N THR A 224 -4.16 -1.45 17.57
CA THR A 224 -4.93 -1.89 18.74
C THR A 224 -5.58 -3.26 18.60
N THR A 225 -5.93 -3.73 17.39
CA THR A 225 -6.88 -4.86 17.27
C THR A 225 -6.81 -5.71 15.98
N ASP A 226 -5.95 -5.43 14.98
CA ASP A 226 -6.01 -6.14 13.68
C ASP A 226 -4.69 -6.26 12.91
N ASP A 227 -4.44 -7.48 12.42
CA ASP A 227 -3.26 -7.80 11.61
C ASP A 227 -3.51 -7.63 10.12
N MET A 228 -4.73 -7.93 9.67
CA MET A 228 -5.01 -8.02 8.24
C MET A 228 -4.77 -6.66 7.57
N ALA A 229 -5.23 -5.56 8.18
CA ALA A 229 -4.98 -4.23 7.65
C ALA A 229 -3.48 -3.89 7.60
N ARG A 230 -2.73 -4.19 8.67
CA ARG A 230 -1.26 -3.98 8.72
C ARG A 230 -0.57 -4.76 7.59
N GLN A 231 -0.96 -6.01 7.43
CA GLN A 231 -0.43 -6.89 6.39
C GLN A 231 -0.74 -6.35 4.98
N LEU A 232 -1.97 -5.91 4.72
CA LEU A 232 -2.35 -5.34 3.42
C LEU A 232 -1.55 -4.08 3.07
N VAL A 233 -1.34 -3.17 4.03
CA VAL A 233 -0.54 -1.95 3.81
C VAL A 233 0.93 -2.29 3.49
N ILE A 234 1.54 -3.21 4.22
CA ILE A 234 2.92 -3.64 3.95
C ILE A 234 3.02 -4.38 2.59
N LEU A 235 2.13 -5.35 2.32
CA LEU A 235 2.14 -6.15 1.09
C LEU A 235 1.96 -5.30 -0.18
N ASP A 236 1.28 -4.15 -0.07
CA ASP A 236 1.06 -3.24 -1.20
C ASP A 236 2.26 -2.34 -1.51
N THR A 237 3.17 -2.15 -0.54
CA THR A 237 4.20 -1.09 -0.60
C THR A 237 5.61 -1.59 -0.89
N ILE A 238 5.87 -2.89 -0.71
CA ILE A 238 7.20 -3.50 -0.89
C ILE A 238 7.66 -3.56 -2.35
N ALA A 239 6.73 -3.81 -3.27
CA ALA A 239 7.07 -4.17 -4.65
C ALA A 239 7.95 -3.12 -5.35
N TRP A 240 7.63 -1.83 -5.17
CA TRP A 240 8.42 -0.75 -5.76
C TRP A 240 9.83 -0.66 -5.16
N SER A 241 10.00 -0.93 -3.87
CA SER A 241 11.32 -0.92 -3.24
C SER A 241 12.22 -2.04 -3.78
N ALA A 242 11.65 -3.22 -4.08
CA ALA A 242 12.37 -4.31 -4.73
C ALA A 242 12.83 -3.92 -6.15
N VAL A 243 11.93 -3.33 -6.95
CA VAL A 243 12.28 -2.80 -8.28
C VAL A 243 13.37 -1.74 -8.18
N TRP A 244 13.25 -0.83 -7.21
CA TRP A 244 14.19 0.27 -7.05
C TRP A 244 15.61 -0.25 -6.85
N HIS A 245 15.84 -1.29 -6.05
CA HIS A 245 17.19 -1.88 -5.89
C HIS A 245 17.84 -2.32 -7.21
N ALA A 246 17.07 -2.84 -8.17
CA ALA A 246 17.58 -3.33 -9.46
C ALA A 246 17.82 -2.25 -10.52
N HIS A 247 17.35 -1.02 -10.31
CA HIS A 247 17.41 0.05 -11.31
C HIS A 247 18.08 1.32 -10.78
N PRO A 248 18.64 2.18 -11.66
CA PRO A 248 19.19 3.46 -11.25
C PRO A 248 18.18 4.29 -10.46
N PRO A 249 18.61 5.00 -9.40
CA PRO A 249 17.71 5.78 -8.57
C PRO A 249 16.98 6.85 -9.37
N ASP A 250 17.54 7.32 -10.49
CA ASP A 250 17.07 8.36 -11.41
C ASP A 250 16.39 7.85 -12.69
N SER A 251 16.01 6.57 -12.76
CA SER A 251 15.32 5.91 -13.89
C SER A 251 14.21 6.68 -14.63
N GLY A 252 13.61 7.72 -14.04
CA GLY A 252 12.50 8.49 -14.63
C GLY A 252 11.15 7.77 -14.72
N PHE A 253 10.96 6.63 -14.04
CA PHE A 253 9.71 5.87 -14.06
C PHE A 253 9.04 5.83 -12.69
N ILE A 254 7.71 5.70 -12.72
CA ILE A 254 6.87 5.31 -11.58
C ILE A 254 6.10 4.04 -11.94
N ALA A 255 5.70 3.28 -10.93
CA ALA A 255 4.95 2.04 -11.14
C ALA A 255 3.85 1.84 -10.08
N PRO A 256 2.68 2.49 -10.21
CA PRO A 256 1.53 2.23 -9.35
C PRO A 256 0.99 0.80 -9.54
N ASN A 257 0.40 0.25 -8.49
CA ASN A 257 -0.21 -1.08 -8.50
C ASN A 257 -1.48 -1.08 -9.37
N LEU A 258 -1.59 -2.06 -10.27
CA LEU A 258 -2.84 -2.38 -10.97
C LEU A 258 -3.74 -3.23 -10.08
N ASP A 259 -3.13 -4.18 -9.36
CA ASP A 259 -3.83 -5.11 -8.51
C ASP A 259 -2.98 -5.54 -7.29
N LEU A 260 -3.68 -6.09 -6.31
CA LEU A 260 -3.11 -6.75 -5.14
C LEU A 260 -3.90 -8.02 -4.85
N ASN A 261 -3.23 -9.17 -4.90
CA ASN A 261 -3.81 -10.48 -4.62
C ASN A 261 -3.13 -11.07 -3.40
N VAL A 262 -3.90 -11.45 -2.37
CA VAL A 262 -3.39 -11.90 -1.07
C VAL A 262 -4.04 -13.20 -0.65
N GLN A 263 -3.23 -14.10 -0.11
CA GLN A 263 -3.67 -15.26 0.67
C GLN A 263 -3.22 -15.09 2.12
N PHE A 264 -4.17 -15.16 3.05
CA PHE A 264 -3.90 -15.08 4.49
C PHE A 264 -3.80 -16.50 5.05
N HIS A 265 -2.65 -16.82 5.67
CA HIS A 265 -2.34 -18.17 6.14
C HIS A 265 -2.66 -18.33 7.62
N ARG A 266 -2.29 -17.34 8.44
CA ARG A 266 -2.50 -17.36 9.90
C ARG A 266 -2.58 -15.94 10.47
N PRO A 267 -3.36 -15.72 11.54
CA PRO A 267 -3.34 -14.47 12.30
C PRO A 267 -2.08 -14.42 13.20
N ALA A 268 -1.63 -13.22 13.57
CA ALA A 268 -0.56 -13.00 14.54
C ALA A 268 -0.80 -11.69 15.31
N PRO A 269 -1.90 -11.59 16.09
CA PRO A 269 -2.34 -10.33 16.70
C PRO A 269 -1.35 -9.80 17.73
N GLU A 270 -0.58 -10.72 18.33
CA GLU A 270 0.44 -10.42 19.33
C GLU A 270 1.78 -10.03 18.69
N SER A 271 1.98 -10.25 17.38
CA SER A 271 3.20 -9.85 16.70
C SER A 271 3.25 -8.34 16.55
N GLU A 272 4.16 -7.74 17.31
CA GLU A 272 4.44 -6.33 17.26
C GLU A 272 5.16 -5.96 15.96
N TRP A 273 6.17 -6.79 15.60
CA TRP A 273 6.97 -6.64 14.39
C TRP A 273 6.52 -7.61 13.30
N LEU A 274 6.46 -7.09 12.08
CA LEU A 274 6.16 -7.83 10.86
C LEU A 274 7.34 -7.70 9.90
N PHE A 275 7.93 -8.83 9.48
CA PHE A 275 8.94 -8.80 8.43
C PHE A 275 8.26 -8.89 7.07
N GLY A 276 8.35 -7.81 6.30
CA GLY A 276 7.86 -7.75 4.94
C GLY A 276 8.99 -7.94 3.94
N GLU A 277 8.85 -8.89 3.03
CA GLU A 277 9.78 -9.09 1.91
C GLU A 277 9.08 -9.17 0.57
N GLY A 278 9.81 -8.91 -0.51
CA GLY A 278 9.28 -9.05 -1.85
C GLY A 278 10.32 -9.06 -2.95
N THR A 279 9.94 -9.67 -4.06
CA THR A 279 10.73 -9.75 -5.29
C THR A 279 9.96 -9.17 -6.48
N ALA A 280 10.70 -8.65 -7.46
CA ALA A 280 10.17 -8.23 -8.75
C ALA A 280 10.97 -8.90 -9.88
N GLU A 281 10.68 -10.18 -10.12
CA GLU A 281 11.50 -11.07 -10.98
C GLU A 281 11.54 -10.63 -12.46
N VAL A 282 10.47 -10.02 -12.96
CA VAL A 282 10.37 -9.60 -14.37
C VAL A 282 9.74 -8.21 -14.45
N ALA A 283 10.48 -7.30 -15.10
CA ALA A 283 10.06 -5.96 -15.47
C ALA A 283 10.26 -5.78 -16.98
N GLU A 284 9.18 -5.81 -17.76
CA GLU A 284 9.25 -5.71 -19.21
C GLU A 284 7.95 -5.11 -19.77
N ASN A 285 8.04 -4.40 -20.90
CA ASN A 285 6.88 -3.90 -21.65
C ASN A 285 5.91 -3.06 -20.81
N GLY A 286 6.43 -2.27 -19.86
CA GLY A 286 5.64 -1.40 -19.01
C GLY A 286 4.91 -2.12 -17.87
N LEU A 287 5.20 -3.39 -17.61
CA LEU A 287 4.65 -4.15 -16.51
C LEU A 287 5.77 -4.68 -15.61
N ILE A 288 5.46 -4.78 -14.33
CA ILE A 288 6.35 -5.38 -13.32
C ILE A 288 5.53 -6.33 -12.47
N GLY A 289 5.85 -7.62 -12.55
CA GLY A 289 5.25 -8.61 -11.67
C GLY A 289 5.99 -8.66 -10.33
N PHE A 290 5.24 -8.76 -9.24
CA PHE A 290 5.83 -8.89 -7.90
C PHE A 290 5.26 -10.08 -7.12
N ARG A 291 6.05 -10.55 -6.15
CA ARG A 291 5.64 -11.49 -5.11
C ARG A 291 6.11 -10.96 -3.77
N ASN A 292 5.19 -10.78 -2.83
CA ASN A 292 5.50 -10.28 -1.49
C ASN A 292 5.07 -11.30 -0.43
N ARG A 293 5.72 -11.28 0.71
CA ARG A 293 5.40 -12.12 1.87
C ARG A 293 5.51 -11.30 3.14
N ILE A 294 4.70 -11.67 4.13
CA ILE A 294 4.82 -11.15 5.49
C ILE A 294 5.01 -12.29 6.46
N TRP A 295 5.94 -12.09 7.39
CA TRP A 295 6.27 -13.00 8.46
C TRP A 295 6.09 -12.33 9.82
N SER A 296 5.80 -13.12 10.85
CA SER A 296 5.90 -12.66 12.24
C SER A 296 7.37 -12.56 12.69
N ASP A 297 7.57 -11.90 13.82
CA ASP A 297 8.79 -11.97 14.64
C ASP A 297 9.15 -13.40 15.09
N GLU A 298 8.16 -14.27 15.27
CA GLU A 298 8.35 -15.72 15.48
C GLU A 298 8.69 -16.52 14.20
N ARG A 299 8.98 -15.82 13.09
CA ARG A 299 9.37 -16.40 11.79
C ARG A 299 8.28 -17.23 11.10
N GLU A 300 7.01 -16.97 11.40
CA GLU A 300 5.88 -17.66 10.79
C GLU A 300 5.34 -16.90 9.56
N LEU A 301 5.07 -17.58 8.43
CA LEU A 301 4.50 -16.95 7.23
C LEU A 301 3.03 -16.59 7.43
N LEU A 302 2.72 -15.31 7.57
CA LEU A 302 1.38 -14.80 7.84
C LEU A 302 0.54 -14.65 6.58
N ALA A 303 1.12 -14.06 5.54
CA ALA A 303 0.44 -13.82 4.27
C ALA A 303 1.41 -13.85 3.09
N SER A 304 0.88 -14.26 1.94
CA SER A 304 1.57 -14.17 0.64
C SER A 304 0.75 -13.29 -0.28
N ALA A 305 1.44 -12.45 -1.06
CA ALA A 305 0.81 -11.62 -2.08
C ALA A 305 1.53 -11.68 -3.42
N SER A 306 0.79 -11.30 -4.46
CA SER A 306 1.33 -11.06 -5.79
C SER A 306 0.49 -10.00 -6.50
N GLY A 307 1.07 -9.39 -7.52
CA GLY A 307 0.31 -8.50 -8.40
C GLY A 307 1.14 -7.97 -9.55
N GLN A 308 0.61 -6.93 -10.18
CA GLN A 308 1.25 -6.21 -11.27
C GLN A 308 1.33 -4.71 -10.96
N LEU A 309 2.48 -4.12 -11.22
CA LEU A 309 2.64 -2.67 -11.33
C LEU A 309 2.59 -2.26 -12.80
N ILE A 310 2.06 -1.07 -13.09
CA ILE A 310 2.14 -0.45 -14.41
C ILE A 310 3.27 0.59 -14.45
N CYS A 311 4.41 0.21 -15.01
CA CYS A 311 5.57 1.06 -15.13
C CYS A 311 5.41 2.06 -16.28
N ARG A 312 5.47 3.35 -15.96
CA ARG A 312 5.29 4.44 -16.93
C ARG A 312 6.23 5.61 -16.63
N PRO A 313 6.63 6.40 -17.65
CA PRO A 313 7.44 7.60 -17.43
C PRO A 313 6.75 8.54 -16.43
N ASP A 314 7.55 9.05 -15.52
CA ASP A 314 7.12 10.12 -14.62
C ASP A 314 7.02 11.41 -15.44
N ARG A 315 5.79 11.93 -15.58
CA ARG A 315 5.51 13.14 -16.35
C ARG A 315 6.01 14.41 -15.68
N THR A 316 6.48 14.33 -14.44
CA THR A 316 7.06 15.45 -13.70
C THR A 316 8.58 15.58 -13.88
N THR A 317 9.23 14.56 -14.45
CA THR A 317 10.66 14.63 -14.80
C THR A 317 10.80 15.27 -16.20
N PRO A 318 11.46 16.43 -16.36
CA PRO A 318 11.74 17.00 -17.67
C PRO A 318 12.56 16.02 -18.52
N ARG A 319 12.25 15.94 -19.82
CA ARG A 319 13.04 15.17 -20.79
C ARG A 319 14.41 15.78 -21.03
#